data_AF-A0A382ZZW1-F1
#
_entry.id   AF-A0A382ZZW1-F1
#
_cell.length_a   1.000
_cell.length_b   1.000
_cell.length_c   1.000
_cell.angle_alpha   90.00
_cell.angle_beta   90.00
_cell.angle_gamma   90.00
#
_symmetry.space_group_name_H-M   'P 1'
#
loop_
_entity.id
_entity.type
_entity.pdbx_description
1 polymer ?
#
loop_
_entity_poly.entity_id
_entity_poly.type
_entity_poly.pdbx_seq_one_letter_code
_entity_poly.pdbx_strand_id
1 'polypeptide(L)' 'MALEPDQLLDMYRRMVTIRTFDERAADELHAGNIPGAVHSYIGQEAVAVGICSALKREDKITST' A
#
# COMPACT_ATOMS: atom_id res chain seq x y z
N MET A 1 2.02 3.27 23.15
CA MET A 1 3.48 3.01 23.10
C MET A 1 4.00 3.75 21.88
N ALA A 2 5.12 4.47 21.99
CA ALA A 2 5.70 5.13 20.81
C ALA A 2 6.25 4.07 19.85
N LEU A 3 6.24 4.35 18.55
CA LEU A 3 6.87 3.48 17.55
C LEU A 3 8.37 3.73 17.53
N GLU A 4 9.15 2.65 17.43
CA GLU A 4 10.60 2.76 17.30
C GLU A 4 10.99 3.32 15.92
N PRO A 5 12.15 4.00 15.79
CA PRO A 5 12.59 4.59 14.52
C PRO A 5 12.61 3.61 13.35
N ASP A 6 13.03 2.36 13.58
CA ASP A 6 13.07 1.33 12.54
C ASP A 6 11.67 0.91 12.07
N GLN A 7 10.68 0.92 12.96
CA GLN A 7 9.28 0.66 12.60
C GLN A 7 8.73 1.79 11.75
N LEU A 8 9.02 3.04 12.10
CA LEU A 8 8.61 4.21 11.31
C LEU A 8 9.24 4.18 9.92
N LEU A 9 10.52 3.82 9.80
CA LEU A 9 11.20 3.67 8.52
C LEU A 9 10.61 2.53 7.68
N ASP A 10 10.28 1.38 8.29
CA ASP A 10 9.63 0.27 7.58
C ASP A 10 8.24 0.67 7.07
N MET A 11 7.43 1.30 7.92
CA MET A 11 6.10 1.79 7.54
C MET A 11 6.18 2.82 6.40
N TYR A 12 7.12 3.78 6.48
CA TYR A 12 7.33 4.75 5.41
C TYR A 12 7.73 4.08 4.10
N ARG A 13 8.70 3.14 4.13
CA ARG A 13 9.10 2.39 2.94
C ARG A 13 7.93 1.67 2.30
N ARG A 14 7.08 1.01 3.10
CA ARG A 14 5.88 0.33 2.59
C ARG A 14 4.88 1.29 1.95
N MET A 15 4.64 2.45 2.54
CA MET A 15 3.76 3.46 1.93
C MET A 15 4.32 3.95 0.58
N VAL A 16 5.61 4.21 0.50
CA VAL A 16 6.27 4.61 -0.76
C VAL A 16 6.20 3.49 -1.80
N THR A 17 6.37 2.23 -1.39
CA THR A 17 6.21 1.08 -2.28
C THR A 17 4.80 1.00 -2.87
N ILE A 18 3.76 1.15 -2.04
CA ILE A 18 2.36 1.18 -2.51
C ILE A 18 2.17 2.32 -3.51
N ARG A 19 2.60 3.54 -3.15
CA ARG A 19 2.50 4.72 -4.04
C ARG A 19 3.16 4.47 -5.40
N THR A 20 4.40 4.00 -5.39
CA THR A 20 5.20 3.82 -6.61
C THR A 20 4.60 2.73 -7.50
N PHE A 21 4.10 1.65 -6.89
CA PHE A 21 3.40 0.60 -7.61
C PHE A 21 2.14 1.14 -8.31
N ASP A 22 1.33 1.91 -7.58
CA ASP A 22 0.08 2.45 -8.09
C ASP A 22 0.29 3.47 -9.21
N GLU A 23 1.25 4.37 -9.05
CA GLU A 23 1.63 5.33 -10.10
C GLU A 23 2.06 4.59 -11.37
N ARG A 24 2.88 3.54 -11.23
CA ARG A 24 3.28 2.71 -12.38
C ARG A 24 2.09 1.97 -12.99
N ALA A 25 1.21 1.40 -12.17
CA ALA A 25 0.03 0.69 -12.66
C ALA A 25 -0.91 1.63 -13.44
N ALA A 26 -1.05 2.89 -12.99
CA ALA A 26 -1.79 3.91 -13.72
C ALA A 26 -1.14 4.24 -15.08
N ASP A 27 0.19 4.39 -15.12
CA ASP A 27 0.92 4.61 -16.39
C ASP A 27 0.72 3.46 -17.37
N GLU A 28 0.80 2.21 -16.89
CA GLU A 28 0.62 1.01 -17.74
C GLU A 28 -0.83 0.87 -18.23
N LEU A 29 -1.81 1.27 -17.42
CA LEU A 29 -3.22 1.35 -17.84
C LEU A 29 -3.38 2.39 -18.95
N HIS A 30 -2.82 3.59 -18.79
CA HIS A 30 -2.88 4.64 -19.82
C HIS A 30 -2.14 4.25 -21.10
N ALA A 31 -1.07 3.46 -20.99
CA ALA A 31 -0.34 2.92 -22.13
C ALA A 31 -1.09 1.78 -22.84
N GLY A 32 -2.18 1.27 -22.27
CA GLY A 32 -2.96 0.14 -22.81
C GLY A 32 -2.33 -1.23 -22.54
N ASN A 33 -1.31 -1.31 -21.69
CA ASN A 33 -0.63 -2.56 -21.34
C ASN A 33 -1.41 -3.38 -20.28
N ILE A 34 -2.29 -2.73 -19.51
CA ILE A 34 -3.21 -3.38 -18.59
C ILE A 34 -4.63 -3.30 -19.16
N PRO A 35 -5.28 -4.44 -19.48
CA PRO A 35 -6.67 -4.43 -19.93
C PRO A 35 -7.63 -4.16 -18.75
N GLY A 36 -8.69 -3.39 -19.01
CA GLY A 36 -9.74 -3.13 -18.03
C GLY A 36 -9.49 -1.89 -17.19
N ALA A 37 -9.47 -2.02 -15.87
CA ALA A 37 -9.35 -0.92 -14.92
C ALA A 37 -8.38 -1.23 -13.78
N VAL A 38 -7.65 -0.21 -13.35
CA VAL A 38 -6.84 -0.21 -12.12
C VAL A 38 -7.56 0.64 -11.09
N HIS A 39 -7.88 0.06 -9.94
CA HIS A 39 -8.46 0.78 -8.81
C HIS A 39 -7.33 1.26 -7.92
N SER A 40 -7.00 2.54 -8.04
CA SER A 40 -5.88 3.12 -7.30
C SER A 40 -6.19 3.29 -5.82
N TYR A 41 -5.18 2.99 -5.01
CA TYR A 41 -5.07 3.20 -3.58
C TYR A 41 -4.22 4.45 -3.23
N ILE A 42 -3.87 5.30 -4.21
CA ILE A 42 -3.13 6.55 -3.98
C ILE A 42 -3.88 7.42 -2.97
N GLY A 43 -3.15 7.83 -1.93
CA GLY A 43 -3.67 8.65 -0.83
C GLY A 43 -4.28 7.84 0.33
N GLN A 44 -4.35 6.52 0.22
CA GLN A 44 -4.85 5.62 1.28
C GLN A 44 -3.76 4.71 1.86
N GLU A 45 -2.49 4.90 1.50
CA GLU A 45 -1.39 3.99 1.83
C GLU A 45 -1.23 3.78 3.35
N ALA A 46 -1.45 4.84 4.13
CA ALA A 46 -1.39 4.78 5.58
C ALA A 46 -2.45 3.84 6.19
N VAL A 47 -3.59 3.63 5.53
CA VAL A 47 -4.65 2.71 5.98
C VAL A 47 -4.14 1.28 5.89
N ALA A 48 -3.67 0.85 4.71
CA ALA A 48 -3.16 -0.50 4.50
C ALA A 48 -1.91 -0.77 5.35
N VAL A 49 -0.94 0.15 5.39
CA VAL A 49 0.29 -0.03 6.18
C VAL A 49 -0.03 -0.02 7.67
N GLY A 50 -0.83 0.94 8.14
CA GLY A 50 -1.18 1.07 9.55
C GLY A 50 -1.88 -0.16 10.10
N ILE A 51 -2.91 -0.66 9.42
CA ILE A 51 -3.63 -1.86 9.87
C ILE A 51 -2.73 -3.09 9.81
N CYS A 52 -2.01 -3.30 8.71
CA CYS A 52 -1.14 -4.48 8.57
C CYS A 52 0.05 -4.49 9.53
N SER A 53 0.52 -3.33 9.99
CA SER A 53 1.56 -3.21 11.02
C SER A 53 1.05 -3.53 12.43
N ALA A 54 -0.26 -3.46 12.66
CA ALA A 54 -0.88 -3.77 13.96
C ALA A 54 -1.40 -5.21 14.06
N LEU A 55 -1.62 -5.88 12.93
CA LEU A 55 -2.07 -7.27 12.86
C LEU A 55 -0.93 -8.25 13.11
N LYS A 56 -1.27 -9.40 13.70
CA LYS A 56 -0.41 -10.59 13.75
C LYS A 56 -0.66 -11.45 12.53
N ARG A 57 0.24 -12.40 12.29
CA ARG A 57 0.18 -13.26 11.11
C ARG A 57 -1.06 -14.17 11.10
N GLU A 58 -1.62 -14.46 12.27
CA GLU A 58 -2.80 -15.33 12.41
C GLU A 58 -4.11 -14.55 12.26
N ASP A 59 -4.05 -13.22 12.31
CA ASP A 59 -5.23 -12.37 12.16
C ASP A 59 -5.71 -12.37 10.70
N LYS A 60 -7.02 -12.16 10.52
CA LYS A 60 -7.67 -12.17 9.21
C LYS A 60 -8.23 -10.80 8.89
N ILE A 61 -8.02 -10.35 7.65
CA ILE A 61 -8.54 -9.09 7.09
C ILE A 61 -9.13 -9.37 5.71
N THR A 62 -10.15 -8.59 5.32
CA THR A 62 -10.73 -8.60 3.98
C THR A 62 -10.81 -7.17 3.45
N SER A 63 -10.72 -7.02 2.13
CA SER A 63 -10.96 -5.78 1.39
C SER A 63 -11.86 -6.09 0.22
N THR A 64 -12.52 -5.05 -0.32
CA THR A 64 -13.20 -5.09 -1.62
C THR A 64 -12.21 -5.00 -2.76
#